data_AF-A0A351T3T2-F1
#
_entry.id   AF-A0A351T3T2-F1
#
_cell.length_a   1.000
_cell.length_b   1.000
_cell.length_c   1.000
_cell.angle_alpha   90.00
_cell.angle_beta   90.00
_cell.angle_gamma   90.00
#
_symmetry.space_group_name_H-M   'P 1'
#
loop_
_entity.id
_entity.type
_entity.pdbx_description
1 polymer ?
#
loop_
_entity_poly.entity_id
_entity_poly.type
_entity_poly.pdbx_seq_one_letter_code
_entity_poly.pdbx_strand_id
1 'polypeptide(L)' 'MANSSLRVVGEGGMDKQKALEAALGQIERAFGKGSVMKLGQGGTVEQIAAISTGSLGLDIALGIGG' A
#
# COMPACT_ATOMS: atom_id res chain seq x y z
N MET A 1 -17.30 -0.50 -38.47
CA MET A 1 -15.90 -0.88 -38.18
C MET A 1 -15.50 -0.16 -36.90
N ALA A 2 -15.40 -0.85 -35.77
CA ALA A 2 -15.00 -0.28 -34.49
C ALA A 2 -13.93 -1.18 -33.87
N ASN A 3 -12.66 -0.97 -34.26
CA ASN A 3 -11.54 -1.61 -33.60
C ASN A 3 -11.19 -0.78 -32.36
N SER A 4 -11.82 -1.12 -31.24
CA SER A 4 -11.38 -0.69 -29.91
C SER A 4 -10.07 -1.42 -29.60
N SER A 5 -8.95 -0.76 -29.91
CA SER A 5 -7.62 -1.24 -29.57
C SER A 5 -7.36 -1.05 -28.08
N LEU A 6 -7.88 -1.96 -27.25
CA LEU A 6 -7.33 -2.24 -25.94
C LEU A 6 -5.95 -2.88 -26.16
N ARG A 7 -4.92 -2.03 -26.29
CA ARG A 7 -3.53 -2.50 -26.24
C ARG A 7 -3.27 -2.94 -24.80
N VAL A 8 -3.27 -4.26 -24.59
CA VAL A 8 -2.69 -4.85 -23.38
C VAL A 8 -1.23 -4.43 -23.38
N VAL A 9 -0.88 -3.49 -22.50
CA VAL A 9 0.49 -3.04 -22.31
C VAL A 9 1.28 -4.25 -21.84
N GLY A 10 1.97 -4.89 -22.76
CA GLY A 10 2.64 -6.14 -22.51
C GLY A 10 3.75 -6.36 -23.51
N GLU A 11 4.80 -5.53 -23.47
CA GLU A 11 6.12 -5.87 -24.03
C GLU A 11 7.24 -4.86 -23.65
N GLY A 12 7.26 -4.39 -22.40
CA GLY A 12 8.36 -3.55 -21.92
C GLY A 12 8.28 -3.32 -20.41
N GLY A 13 9.07 -4.08 -19.64
CA GLY A 13 9.08 -3.94 -18.16
C GLY A 13 9.42 -2.52 -17.69
N MET A 14 10.19 -1.78 -18.50
CA MET A 14 10.60 -0.41 -18.20
C MET A 14 9.46 0.62 -18.37
N ASP A 15 8.61 0.46 -19.38
CA ASP A 15 7.49 1.39 -19.63
C ASP A 15 6.37 1.22 -18.60
N LYS A 16 6.15 -0.02 -18.13
CA LYS A 16 5.22 -0.32 -17.04
C LYS A 16 5.65 0.34 -15.73
N GLN A 17 6.94 0.27 -15.40
CA GLN A 17 7.49 0.87 -14.19
C GLN A 17 7.33 2.41 -14.21
N LYS A 18 7.64 3.05 -15.35
CA LYS A 18 7.47 4.51 -15.52
C LYS A 18 6.00 4.94 -15.42
N ALA A 19 5.09 4.21 -16.08
CA ALA A 19 3.67 4.48 -16.00
C ALA A 19 3.12 4.31 -14.57
N LEU A 20 3.60 3.30 -13.85
CA LEU A 20 3.26 3.06 -12.46
C LEU A 20 3.73 4.21 -11.56
N GLU A 21 4.98 4.64 -11.67
CA GLU A 21 5.53 5.75 -10.87
C GLU A 21 4.81 7.07 -11.14
N ALA A 22 4.48 7.35 -12.42
CA ALA A 22 3.70 8.52 -12.78
C ALA A 22 2.29 8.50 -12.16
N ALA A 23 1.61 7.35 -12.18
CA ALA A 23 0.30 7.19 -11.57
C ALA A 23 0.35 7.31 -10.04
N LEU A 24 1.35 6.71 -9.39
CA LEU A 24 1.56 6.85 -7.94
C LEU A 24 1.77 8.31 -7.54
N GLY A 25 2.59 9.05 -8.29
CA GLY A 25 2.80 10.48 -8.05
C GLY A 25 1.54 11.34 -8.27
N GLN A 26 0.66 10.96 -9.19
CA GLN A 26 -0.64 11.62 -9.37
C GLN A 26 -1.55 11.42 -8.16
N ILE A 27 -1.59 10.20 -7.61
CA ILE A 27 -2.38 9.87 -6.40
C ILE A 27 -1.86 10.68 -5.21
N GLU A 28 -0.56 10.71 -4.97
CA GLU A 28 0.03 11.46 -3.84
C GLU A 28 -0.23 12.98 -3.94
N ARG A 29 -0.21 13.55 -5.14
CA ARG A 29 -0.52 14.98 -5.32
C ARG A 29 -1.99 15.30 -5.08
N ALA A 30 -2.89 14.41 -5.48
CA ALA A 30 -4.33 14.63 -5.34
C ALA A 30 -4.84 14.39 -3.91
N PHE A 31 -4.26 13.42 -3.20
CA PHE A 31 -4.77 12.94 -1.90
C PHE A 31 -3.80 13.12 -0.74
N GLY A 32 -2.61 13.65 -0.99
CA GLY A 32 -1.57 13.88 0.03
C GLY A 32 -0.54 12.74 0.09
N LYS A 33 0.59 13.02 0.75
CA LYS A 33 1.68 12.04 0.95
C LYS A 33 1.19 10.85 1.78
N GLY A 34 1.58 9.64 1.40
CA GLY A 34 1.17 8.41 2.09
C GLY A 34 -0.22 7.90 1.72
N SER A 35 -0.92 8.57 0.80
CA SER A 35 -2.21 8.07 0.24
C SER A 35 -2.05 6.77 -0.56
N VAL A 36 -0.85 6.48 -1.05
CA VAL A 36 -0.48 5.19 -1.64
C VAL A 36 0.97 4.86 -1.27
N MET A 37 1.21 3.61 -0.88
CA MET A 37 2.54 3.11 -0.52
C MET A 37 2.64 1.62 -0.78
N LYS A 38 3.86 1.09 -0.98
CA LYS A 38 4.04 -0.36 -1.07
C LYS A 38 3.94 -0.97 0.33
N LEU A 39 3.13 -2.01 0.46
CA LEU A 39 3.02 -2.79 1.69
C LEU A 39 4.41 -3.32 2.09
N GLY A 40 4.84 -3.03 3.32
CA GLY A 40 6.15 -3.44 3.85
C GLY A 40 7.33 -2.53 3.50
N GLN A 41 7.13 -1.44 2.74
CA GLN A 41 8.20 -0.48 2.42
C GLN A 41 8.71 0.30 3.64
N GLY A 42 7.95 0.31 4.74
CA GLY A 42 8.34 0.86 6.04
C GLY A 42 8.96 -0.14 7.02
N GLY A 43 9.23 -1.38 6.61
CA GLY A 43 9.65 -2.48 7.50
C GLY A 43 8.49 -3.40 7.90
N THR A 44 8.77 -4.38 8.78
CA THR A 44 7.77 -5.28 9.36
C THR A 44 6.65 -4.44 9.94
N VAL A 45 5.43 -4.63 9.42
CA VAL A 45 4.12 -4.18 9.92
C VAL A 45 4.23 -2.98 10.84
N GLU A 46 3.83 -1.78 10.39
CA GLU A 46 3.60 -0.64 11.29
C GLU A 46 3.05 -1.17 12.60
N GLN A 47 3.85 -1.06 13.67
CA GLN A 47 3.55 -1.69 14.96
C GLN A 47 2.11 -1.30 15.28
N ILE A 48 1.20 -2.28 15.25
CA ILE A 48 -0.22 -2.00 15.41
C ILE A 48 -0.33 -1.32 16.77
N ALA A 49 -0.71 -0.04 16.75
CA ALA A 49 -0.80 0.73 17.97
C ALA A 49 -1.89 0.10 18.82
N ALA A 50 -1.50 -0.34 20.00
CA ALA A 50 -2.31 -1.11 20.90
C ALA A 50 -2.25 -0.38 22.26
N ILE A 51 -3.39 -0.27 22.94
CA ILE A 51 -3.48 0.36 24.26
C ILE A 51 -3.72 -0.75 25.29
N SER A 52 -2.72 -0.98 26.15
CA SER A 52 -2.81 -2.01 27.20
C SER A 52 -4.11 -1.87 28.00
N THR A 53 -4.76 -2.99 28.22
CA THR A 53 -5.98 -3.09 29.01
C THR A 53 -5.71 -2.91 30.51
N GLY A 54 -4.44 -2.83 30.93
CA GLY A 54 -4.01 -2.83 32.33
C GLY A 54 -4.00 -4.22 32.97
N SER A 55 -4.35 -5.27 32.22
CA SER A 55 -4.30 -6.66 32.65
C SER A 55 -3.42 -7.47 31.70
N LEU A 56 -2.26 -7.90 32.19
CA LEU A 56 -1.28 -8.63 31.39
C LEU A 56 -1.86 -9.91 30.75
N GLY A 57 -2.70 -10.65 31.49
CA GLY A 57 -3.33 -11.86 30.96
C GLY A 57 -4.28 -11.58 29.79
N LEU A 58 -4.96 -10.43 29.82
CA LEU A 58 -5.88 -10.03 28.76
C LEU A 58 -5.13 -9.49 27.54
N ASP A 59 -4.09 -8.69 27.76
CA ASP A 59 -3.20 -8.17 26.71
C ASP A 59 -2.53 -9.31 25.91
N ILE A 60 -2.09 -10.36 26.61
CA ILE A 60 -1.55 -11.57 25.98
C ILE A 60 -2.63 -12.32 25.20
N ALA A 61 -3.83 -12.48 25.77
CA ALA A 61 -4.93 -13.18 25.11
C ALA A 61 -5.40 -12.48 23.81
N LEU A 62 -5.31 -11.15 23.75
CA LEU A 62 -5.58 -10.36 22.55
C LEU A 62 -4.51 -10.53 21.46
N GLY A 63 -3.33 -11.06 21.80
CA GLY A 63 -2.27 -11.43 20.87
C GLY A 63 -1.42 -10.27 20.34
N ILE A 64 -1.99 -9.06 20.27
CA ILE A 64 -1.27 -7.83 19.89
C ILE A 64 -0.79 -7.00 21.09
N GLY A 65 -1.06 -7.44 22.32
CA GLY A 65 -0.62 -6.77 23.55
C GLY A 65 -1.61 -5.78 24.16
N GLY A 66 -2.87 -5.78 23.68
CA GLY A 66 -3.89 -4.80 24.06
C GLY A 66 -3.64 -3.46 23.39
#